data_AF-A0A7D9IVF3-F1
#
_entry.id   AF-A0A7D9IVF3-F1
#
_cell.length_a   1.000
_cell.length_b   1.000
_cell.length_c   1.000
_cell.angle_alpha   90.00
_cell.angle_beta   90.00
_cell.angle_gamma   90.00
#
_symmetry.space_group_name_H-M   'P 1'
#
loop_
_entity.id
_entity.type
_entity.pdbx_description
1 polymer ?
#
loop_
_entity_poly.entity_id
_entity_poly.type
_entity_poly.pdbx_seq_one_letter_code
_entity_poly.pdbx_strand_id
1 'polypeptide(L)'
;ECVGENADTFAYIGRSLPFDEDGVWPIVDNPMMSMYKNGTRTQYVAKSFSKTYWKMLEKLQNVFDGNTFLFGDTVAIMKELLIHGNRLVQTPIEENGDPDIGPNAAPIYPTKLPDP
;
A
#
# COMPACT_ATOMS: atom_id res chain seq x y z
N GLU A 1 15.11 35.64 1.62
CA GLU A 1 15.02 35.33 3.06
C GLU A 1 13.77 36.01 3.61
N CYS A 2 12.96 35.30 4.38
CA CYS A 2 11.80 35.89 5.05
C CYS A 2 12.29 36.55 6.35
N VAL A 3 12.04 37.85 6.52
CA VAL A 3 12.51 38.63 7.68
C VAL A 3 11.29 39.17 8.44
N GLY A 4 11.18 38.85 9.73
CA GLY A 4 10.11 39.33 10.64
C GLY A 4 9.98 38.49 11.92
N GLU A 5 9.27 39.02 12.94
CA GLU A 5 9.11 38.43 14.30
C GLU A 5 8.56 36.99 14.37
N ASN A 6 8.08 36.41 13.26
CA ASN A 6 7.56 35.04 13.17
C ASN A 6 8.31 34.18 12.14
N ALA A 7 9.54 34.58 11.75
CA ALA A 7 10.33 33.88 10.73
C ALA A 7 10.69 32.43 11.09
N ASP A 8 10.51 32.02 12.34
CA ASP A 8 10.79 30.65 12.84
C ASP A 8 9.57 29.71 12.77
N THR A 9 8.40 30.18 12.33
CA THR A 9 7.18 29.35 12.30
C THR A 9 6.70 29.09 10.88
N PHE A 10 7.11 27.95 10.30
CA PHE A 10 6.48 27.44 9.08
C PHE A 10 5.15 26.79 9.47
N ALA A 11 4.04 27.35 8.99
CA ALA A 11 2.71 26.74 9.10
C ALA A 11 2.17 26.41 7.71
N TYR A 12 1.50 25.26 7.57
CA TYR A 12 0.74 24.94 6.37
C TYR A 12 -0.55 25.78 6.35
N ILE A 13 -0.54 26.88 5.60
CA ILE A 13 -1.71 27.78 5.43
C ILE A 13 -2.54 27.34 4.21
N GLY A 14 -2.67 26.02 4.00
CA GLY A 14 -3.48 25.46 2.93
C GLY A 14 -4.92 25.21 3.36
N ARG A 15 -5.77 24.83 2.40
CA ARG A 15 -7.13 24.37 2.70
C ARG A 15 -7.08 23.17 3.66
N SER A 16 -7.96 23.14 4.65
CA SER A 16 -8.18 21.92 5.44
C SER A 16 -8.66 20.82 4.48
N LEU A 17 -7.98 19.68 4.49
CA LEU A 17 -8.40 18.51 3.72
C LEU A 17 -9.47 17.78 4.54
N PRO A 18 -10.67 17.51 3.98
CA PRO A 18 -11.67 16.73 4.69
C PRO A 18 -11.10 15.32 4.94
N PHE A 19 -11.11 14.90 6.21
CA PHE A 19 -10.77 13.56 6.64
C PHE A 19 -12.02 12.95 7.26
N ASP A 20 -12.46 11.84 6.71
CA ASP A 20 -13.58 11.04 7.22
C ASP A 20 -13.00 9.77 7.83
N GLU A 21 -12.93 9.73 9.15
CA GLU A 21 -12.34 8.62 9.89
C GLU A 21 -13.16 7.34 9.70
N ASP A 22 -14.48 7.46 9.62
CA ASP A 22 -15.41 6.34 9.38
C ASP A 22 -15.25 5.76 7.95
N GLY A 23 -14.64 6.51 7.04
CA GLY A 23 -14.32 6.08 5.68
C GLY A 23 -13.00 5.28 5.55
N VAL A 24 -12.31 5.03 6.66
CA VAL A 24 -11.01 4.34 6.68
C VAL A 24 -11.16 2.89 7.16
N TRP A 25 -10.59 1.95 6.40
CA TRP A 25 -10.58 0.54 6.81
C TRP A 25 -9.75 0.31 8.07
N PRO A 26 -10.24 -0.47 9.06
CA PRO A 26 -9.54 -0.78 10.31
C PRO A 26 -8.45 -1.84 10.06
N ILE A 27 -7.31 -1.42 9.52
CA ILE A 27 -6.20 -2.31 9.16
C ILE A 27 -5.19 -2.50 10.31
N VAL A 28 -4.42 -3.58 10.25
CA VAL A 28 -3.31 -3.83 11.18
C VAL A 28 -2.11 -2.93 10.90
N ASP A 29 -1.50 -2.41 11.97
CA ASP A 29 -0.25 -1.65 11.90
C ASP A 29 0.97 -2.55 11.65
N ASN A 30 1.96 -2.02 10.90
CA ASN A 30 3.24 -2.68 10.63
C ASN A 30 3.09 -4.15 10.17
N PRO A 31 2.29 -4.43 9.13
CA PRO A 31 1.98 -5.80 8.73
C PRO A 31 3.23 -6.58 8.34
N MET A 32 3.30 -7.83 8.79
CA MET A 32 4.31 -8.80 8.35
C MET A 32 3.62 -10.04 7.81
N MET A 33 4.23 -10.71 6.82
CA MET A 33 3.65 -11.92 6.22
C MET A 33 3.44 -13.04 7.25
N SER A 34 4.28 -13.07 8.30
CA SER A 34 4.17 -13.98 9.44
C SER A 34 2.93 -13.77 10.29
N MET A 35 2.27 -12.61 10.21
CA MET A 35 1.00 -12.34 10.91
C MET A 35 -0.18 -13.09 10.26
N TYR A 36 -0.05 -13.49 8.99
CA TYR A 36 -1.11 -14.17 8.27
C TYR A 36 -0.89 -15.68 8.26
N LYS A 37 -1.85 -16.41 8.82
CA LYS A 37 -1.80 -17.87 8.94
C LYS A 37 -1.64 -18.53 7.56
N ASN A 38 -0.75 -19.51 7.48
CA ASN A 38 -0.47 -20.24 6.25
C ASN A 38 -1.74 -20.90 5.68
N GLY A 39 -1.94 -20.73 4.37
CA GLY A 39 -3.08 -21.31 3.66
C GLY A 39 -4.41 -20.56 3.83
N THR A 40 -4.43 -19.44 4.57
CA THR A 40 -5.62 -18.59 4.68
C THR A 40 -5.78 -17.69 3.45
N ARG A 41 -7.03 -17.30 3.17
CA ARG A 41 -7.34 -16.29 2.14
C ARG A 41 -6.51 -15.02 2.33
N THR A 42 -6.39 -14.55 3.57
CA THR A 42 -5.64 -13.34 3.93
C THR A 42 -4.18 -13.44 3.50
N GLN A 43 -3.53 -14.57 3.76
CA GLN A 43 -2.17 -14.81 3.30
C GLN A 43 -2.08 -14.77 1.76
N TYR A 44 -3.00 -15.43 1.04
CA TYR A 44 -2.97 -15.44 -0.43
C TYR A 44 -3.14 -14.04 -1.03
N VAL A 45 -4.05 -13.23 -0.48
CA VAL A 45 -4.27 -11.85 -0.93
C VAL A 45 -3.03 -11.00 -0.64
N ALA A 46 -2.43 -11.12 0.55
CA ALA A 46 -1.21 -10.41 0.92
C ALA A 46 -0.03 -10.79 0.01
N LYS A 47 0.16 -12.08 -0.28
CA LYS A 47 1.18 -12.57 -1.22
C LYS A 47 0.97 -11.99 -2.62
N SER A 48 -0.28 -11.93 -3.08
CA SER A 48 -0.61 -11.36 -4.39
C SER A 48 -0.21 -9.89 -4.45
N PHE A 49 -0.58 -9.10 -3.44
CA PHE A 49 -0.16 -7.70 -3.33
C PHE A 49 1.37 -7.55 -3.36
N SER A 50 2.09 -8.28 -2.52
CA SER A 50 3.55 -8.18 -2.43
C SER A 50 4.25 -8.58 -3.74
N LYS A 51 3.74 -9.58 -4.45
CA LYS A 51 4.24 -9.98 -5.77
C LYS A 51 4.02 -8.90 -6.82
N THR A 52 2.81 -8.34 -6.90
CA THR A 52 2.50 -7.27 -7.85
C THR A 52 3.32 -6.01 -7.55
N TYR A 53 3.53 -5.69 -6.28
CA TYR A 53 4.41 -4.59 -5.87
C TYR A 53 5.86 -4.82 -6.31
N TRP A 54 6.41 -6.01 -6.07
CA TRP A 54 7.77 -6.34 -6.50
C TRP A 54 7.93 -6.25 -8.03
N LYS A 55 6.98 -6.82 -8.77
CA LYS A 55 6.94 -6.74 -10.24
C LYS A 55 6.88 -5.30 -10.74
N MET A 56 6.15 -4.42 -10.04
CA MET A 56 6.11 -2.98 -10.36
C MET A 56 7.50 -2.34 -10.19
N LEU A 57 8.19 -2.64 -9.09
CA LEU A 57 9.55 -2.14 -8.85
C LEU A 57 10.54 -2.62 -9.91
N GLU A 58 10.51 -3.92 -10.26
CA GLU A 58 11.36 -4.46 -11.32
C GLU A 58 11.10 -3.78 -12.66
N LYS A 59 9.83 -3.52 -13.00
CA LYS A 59 9.47 -2.83 -14.23
C LYS A 59 9.93 -1.37 -14.23
N LEU A 60 9.78 -0.67 -13.10
CA LEU A 60 10.29 0.68 -12.92
C LEU A 60 11.82 0.74 -13.06
N GLN A 61 12.53 -0.22 -12.47
CA GLN A 61 13.98 -0.30 -12.61
C GLN A 61 14.38 -0.40 -14.09
N ASN A 62 13.73 -1.30 -14.85
CA ASN A 62 13.99 -1.45 -16.29
C ASN A 62 13.70 -0.17 -17.10
N VAL A 63 12.67 0.59 -16.72
CA VAL A 63 12.37 1.91 -17.32
C VAL A 63 13.50 2.88 -17.05
N PHE A 64 13.97 2.96 -15.80
CA PHE A 64 15.06 3.85 -15.39
C PHE A 64 16.43 3.43 -15.94
N ASP A 65 16.60 2.15 -16.29
CA ASP A 65 17.77 1.65 -17.02
C ASP A 65 17.78 2.03 -18.51
N GLY A 66 16.81 2.82 -18.98
CA GLY A 66 16.78 3.40 -20.32
C GLY A 66 15.67 2.85 -21.24
N ASN A 67 14.91 1.84 -20.79
CA ASN A 67 13.80 1.28 -21.56
C ASN A 67 12.49 2.06 -21.34
N THR A 68 12.50 3.35 -21.66
CA THR A 68 11.41 4.29 -21.34
C THR A 68 10.05 3.91 -21.93
N PHE A 69 10.04 3.18 -23.06
CA PHE A 69 8.82 2.68 -23.70
C PHE A 69 8.02 1.70 -22.81
N LEU A 70 8.66 1.10 -21.80
CA LEU A 70 8.01 0.18 -20.86
C LEU A 70 7.17 0.89 -19.78
N PHE A 71 7.21 2.22 -19.69
CA PHE A 71 6.49 2.96 -18.64
C PHE A 71 4.98 2.73 -18.68
N GLY A 72 4.39 2.58 -19.87
CA GLY A 72 2.96 2.27 -20.01
C GLY A 72 2.57 0.95 -19.34
N ASP A 73 3.42 -0.08 -19.44
CA ASP A 73 3.22 -1.35 -18.76
C ASP A 73 3.27 -1.18 -17.24
N THR A 74 4.17 -0.33 -16.73
CA THR A 74 4.25 -0.02 -15.30
C THR A 74 2.95 0.57 -14.78
N VAL A 75 2.33 1.48 -15.53
CA VAL A 75 1.02 2.06 -15.16
C VAL A 75 -0.06 0.98 -15.08
N ALA A 76 -0.03 -0.02 -15.96
CA ALA A 76 -0.95 -1.15 -15.88
C ALA A 76 -0.74 -1.96 -14.58
N ILE A 77 0.51 -2.20 -14.20
CA ILE A 77 0.85 -2.89 -12.93
C ILE A 77 0.42 -2.04 -11.72
N MET A 78 0.55 -0.71 -11.77
CA MET A 78 0.05 0.17 -10.69
C MET A 78 -1.47 0.03 -10.49
N LYS A 79 -2.24 -0.10 -11.58
CA LYS A 79 -3.69 -0.37 -11.50
C LYS A 79 -3.99 -1.75 -10.93
N GLU A 80 -3.22 -2.76 -11.32
CA GLU A 80 -3.29 -4.11 -10.74
C GLU A 80 -3.01 -4.08 -9.24
N LEU A 81 -1.99 -3.33 -8.82
CA LEU A 81 -1.63 -3.17 -7.41
C LEU A 81 -2.75 -2.53 -6.60
N LEU A 82 -3.45 -1.52 -7.16
CA LEU A 82 -4.62 -0.91 -6.52
C LEU A 82 -5.74 -1.92 -6.28
N ILE A 83 -6.01 -2.81 -7.26
CA ILE A 83 -7.01 -3.87 -7.12
C ILE A 83 -6.63 -4.83 -5.98
N HIS A 84 -5.36 -5.25 -5.92
CA HIS A 84 -4.88 -6.10 -4.84
C HIS A 84 -4.90 -5.38 -3.47
N GLY A 85 -4.53 -4.11 -3.43
CA GLY A 85 -4.54 -3.28 -2.22
C GLY A 85 -5.94 -3.12 -1.65
N ASN A 86 -6.92 -2.76 -2.49
CA ASN A 86 -8.33 -2.66 -2.07
C ASN A 86 -8.86 -3.99 -1.53
N ARG A 87 -8.55 -5.10 -2.20
CA ARG A 87 -8.96 -6.42 -1.73
C ARG A 87 -8.31 -6.78 -0.39
N LEU A 88 -7.06 -6.36 -0.17
CA LEU A 88 -6.30 -6.67 1.04
C LEU A 88 -6.87 -5.93 2.25
N VAL A 89 -7.08 -4.61 2.13
CA VAL A 89 -7.61 -3.78 3.23
C VAL A 89 -9.07 -4.08 3.59
N GLN A 90 -9.79 -4.79 2.72
CA GLN A 90 -11.14 -5.32 2.95
C GLN A 90 -11.16 -6.78 3.43
N THR A 91 -10.00 -7.40 3.65
CA THR A 91 -9.91 -8.79 4.10
C THR A 91 -9.58 -8.83 5.59
N PRO A 92 -10.51 -9.28 6.44
CA PRO A 92 -10.24 -9.54 7.85
C PRO A 92 -9.12 -10.56 8.03
N ILE A 93 -8.33 -10.39 9.09
CA ILE A 93 -7.26 -11.36 9.43
C ILE A 93 -7.88 -12.67 9.91
N GLU A 94 -8.96 -12.58 10.68
CA GLU A 94 -9.73 -13.72 11.16
C GLU A 94 -10.69 -14.24 10.08
N GLU A 95 -10.84 -15.56 9.98
CA GLU A 95 -11.61 -16.22 8.91
C GLU A 95 -13.10 -15.81 8.88
N ASN A 96 -13.66 -15.50 10.06
CA ASN A 96 -15.03 -15.01 10.24
C ASN A 96 -15.06 -13.56 10.76
N GLY A 97 -13.99 -12.80 10.54
CA GLY A 97 -13.93 -11.39 10.93
C GLY A 97 -14.88 -10.54 10.09
N ASP A 98 -15.29 -9.40 10.65
CA ASP A 98 -16.08 -8.39 9.95
C ASP A 98 -15.13 -7.34 9.33
N PRO A 99 -15.16 -7.12 8.01
CA PRO A 99 -14.34 -6.10 7.36
C PRO A 99 -14.52 -4.69 7.92
N ASP A 100 -15.70 -4.34 8.43
CA ASP A 100 -15.99 -2.99 8.93
C ASP A 100 -15.51 -2.79 10.38
N ILE A 101 -15.21 -3.87 11.11
CA ILE A 101 -14.73 -3.84 12.50
C ILE A 101 -13.22 -4.10 12.57
N GLY A 102 -12.70 -4.97 11.70
CA GLY A 102 -11.29 -5.36 11.65
C GLY A 102 -10.86 -6.35 12.74
N PRO A 103 -9.54 -6.55 12.95
CA PRO A 103 -8.46 -5.96 12.17
C PRO A 103 -8.37 -6.59 10.77
N ASN A 104 -8.29 -5.75 9.76
CA ASN A 104 -8.07 -6.14 8.38
C ASN A 104 -6.58 -6.25 8.06
N ALA A 105 -6.27 -7.03 7.04
CA ALA A 105 -4.92 -7.10 6.53
C ALA A 105 -4.48 -5.78 5.88
N ALA A 106 -3.17 -5.55 5.87
CA ALA A 106 -2.57 -4.34 5.36
C ALA A 106 -1.49 -4.66 4.33
N PRO A 107 -1.22 -3.73 3.39
CA PRO A 107 -0.12 -3.83 2.43
C PRO A 107 1.23 -4.20 3.05
N ILE A 108 1.85 -5.27 2.53
CA ILE A 108 3.23 -5.64 2.87
C ILE A 108 4.13 -5.28 1.71
N TYR A 109 5.12 -4.44 1.99
CA TYR A 109 6.14 -3.97 1.05
C TYR A 109 7.44 -4.77 1.23
N PRO A 110 7.67 -5.82 0.43
CA PRO A 110 8.86 -6.66 0.56
C PRO A 110 10.15 -5.89 0.20
N THR A 111 11.21 -6.15 0.95
CA THR A 111 12.57 -5.65 0.67
C THR A 111 13.44 -6.65 -0.08
N LYS A 112 12.92 -7.85 -0.31
CA LYS A 112 13.55 -8.96 -1.05
C LYS A 112 12.52 -9.57 -1.99
N LEU A 113 12.98 -10.29 -3.01
CA LEU A 113 12.12 -11.03 -3.93
C LEU A 113 11.14 -11.92 -3.14
N PRO A 114 9.81 -11.77 -3.32
CA PRO A 114 8.81 -12.61 -2.66
C PRO A 114 8.89 -14.07 -3.12
N ASP A 115 8.52 -15.00 -2.24
CA ASP A 115 8.42 -16.42 -2.59
C ASP A 115 7.44 -16.65 -3.76
N PRO A 116 7.74 -17.61 -4.66
CA PRO A 116 6.94 -17.90 -5.85
C PRO A 116 5.50 -18.35 -5.59
#